data_AF-S4RXP8-F1
#
_entry.id   AF-S4RXP8-F1
#
_cell.length_a   1.000
_cell.length_b   1.000
_cell.length_c   1.000
_cell.angle_alpha   90.00
_cell.angle_beta   90.00
_cell.angle_gamma   90.00
#
_symmetry.space_group_name_H-M   'P 1'
#
loop_
_entity.id
_entity.type
_entity.pdbx_description
1 polymer ?
#
loop_
_entity_poly.entity_id
_entity_poly.type
_entity_poly.pdbx_seq_one_letter_code
_entity_poly.pdbx_strand_id
1 'polypeptide(L)'
;TLDTNSSHDRLQISSDLRTVTQSGVPQGRPHHPHRFACWPQALCSESFSSGQHYWEVDVGSTRECHLGLSDVSWCLQKDDDIFSVLHGGVVTALSVPQPPRRVGVHLDWDAGLLSFYSADSMAPLHSFHQTFTQPLHPSKVVKKKKIKKLKVLHRGSG
;
A
#
# COMPACT_ATOMS: atom_id res chain seq x y z
N THR A 1 -5.51 3.01 9.98
CA THR A 1 -6.70 3.40 9.16
C THR A 1 -6.30 4.34 8.03
N LEU A 2 -7.17 4.66 7.06
CA LEU A 2 -6.87 5.61 5.98
C LEU A 2 -7.06 7.06 6.44
N ASP A 3 -6.14 7.94 6.05
CA ASP A 3 -6.21 9.37 6.30
C ASP A 3 -7.00 10.09 5.20
N THR A 4 -8.12 10.71 5.57
CA THR A 4 -8.98 11.48 4.67
C THR A 4 -8.36 12.81 4.25
N ASN A 5 -7.40 13.33 5.02
CA ASN A 5 -6.72 14.59 4.74
C ASN A 5 -5.65 14.45 3.66
N SER A 6 -4.97 13.30 3.60
CA SER A 6 -4.02 12.98 2.52
C SER A 6 -4.70 12.49 1.23
N SER A 7 -5.91 11.94 1.33
CA SER A 7 -6.57 11.28 0.21
C SER A 7 -6.92 12.21 -0.96
N HIS A 8 -6.58 11.78 -2.17
CA HIS A 8 -6.93 12.49 -3.40
C HIS A 8 -8.45 12.66 -3.56
N ASP A 9 -8.88 13.77 -4.18
CA ASP A 9 -10.30 14.16 -4.24
C ASP A 9 -11.19 13.21 -5.06
N ARG A 10 -10.60 12.43 -5.98
CA ARG A 10 -11.31 11.35 -6.69
C ARG A 10 -11.39 10.02 -5.92
N LEU A 11 -11.00 9.98 -4.65
CA LEU A 11 -11.08 8.77 -3.83
C LEU A 11 -12.26 8.83 -2.86
N GLN A 12 -13.09 7.80 -2.91
CA GLN A 12 -14.09 7.48 -1.90
C GLN A 12 -13.46 6.59 -0.84
N ILE A 13 -13.61 6.98 0.43
CA ILE A 13 -13.18 6.19 1.58
C ILE A 13 -14.43 5.70 2.29
N SER A 14 -14.49 4.41 2.62
CA SER A 14 -15.57 3.84 3.42
C SER A 14 -15.62 4.44 4.83
N SER A 15 -16.78 4.40 5.48
CA SER A 15 -16.96 4.92 6.84
C SER A 15 -16.03 4.27 7.88
N ASP A 16 -15.62 3.03 7.66
CA ASP A 16 -14.65 2.32 8.53
C ASP A 16 -13.18 2.71 8.28
N LEU A 17 -12.92 3.65 7.37
CA LEU A 17 -11.58 4.13 6.97
C LEU A 17 -10.64 3.02 6.53
N ARG A 18 -11.18 1.93 5.99
CA ARG A 18 -10.42 0.75 5.58
C ARG A 18 -10.63 0.37 4.12
N THR A 19 -11.45 1.09 3.37
CA THR A 19 -11.60 0.81 1.94
C THR A 19 -11.47 2.09 1.18
N VAL A 20 -10.70 2.04 0.08
CA VAL A 20 -10.55 3.15 -0.86
C VAL A 20 -10.99 2.69 -2.23
N THR A 21 -11.86 3.49 -2.87
CA THR A 21 -12.35 3.25 -4.22
C THR A 21 -12.20 4.50 -5.06
N GLN A 22 -11.75 4.35 -6.30
CA GLN A 22 -11.69 5.46 -7.24
C GLN A 22 -13.10 5.80 -7.73
N SER A 23 -13.46 7.08 -7.62
CA SER A 23 -14.68 7.67 -8.13
C SER A 23 -14.43 8.38 -9.46
N GLY A 24 -15.40 8.32 -10.36
CA GLY A 24 -15.40 9.13 -11.59
C GLY A 24 -15.68 10.61 -11.33
N VAL A 25 -16.18 10.95 -10.14
CA VAL A 25 -16.53 12.32 -9.74
C VAL A 25 -15.69 12.80 -8.54
N PRO A 26 -15.30 14.08 -8.52
CA PRO A 26 -14.73 14.77 -7.34
C PRO A 26 -15.57 14.53 -6.08
N GLN A 27 -14.93 14.36 -4.93
CA GLN A 27 -15.62 14.19 -3.64
C GLN A 27 -15.79 15.52 -2.88
N GLY A 28 -15.30 16.64 -3.44
CA GLY A 28 -15.43 17.97 -2.84
C GLY A 28 -14.61 18.14 -1.56
N ARG A 29 -13.48 17.42 -1.45
CA ARG A 29 -12.61 17.49 -0.27
C ARG A 29 -11.92 18.87 -0.21
N PRO A 30 -11.85 19.50 0.98
CA PRO A 30 -11.19 20.79 1.12
C PRO A 30 -9.68 20.68 0.84
N HIS A 31 -9.07 21.79 0.43
CA HIS A 31 -7.63 21.86 0.26
C HIS A 31 -6.90 21.52 1.58
N HIS A 32 -5.83 20.73 1.48
CA HIS A 32 -5.02 20.34 2.63
C HIS A 32 -3.58 20.10 2.17
N PRO A 33 -2.55 20.54 2.91
CA PRO A 33 -1.14 20.46 2.47
C PRO A 33 -0.65 19.04 2.22
N HIS A 34 -1.22 18.05 2.93
CA HIS A 34 -0.87 16.64 2.76
C HIS A 34 -1.68 15.92 1.67
N ARG A 35 -2.61 16.62 1.00
CA ARG A 35 -3.51 16.00 0.01
C ARG A 35 -2.79 15.75 -1.31
N PHE A 36 -2.88 14.52 -1.81
CA PHE A 36 -2.42 14.23 -3.16
C PHE A 36 -3.33 14.92 -4.19
N ALA A 37 -2.72 15.75 -5.06
CA ALA A 37 -3.43 16.51 -6.09
C ALA A 37 -3.41 15.85 -7.48
N CYS A 38 -2.35 15.11 -7.81
CA CYS A 38 -2.15 14.56 -9.16
C CYS A 38 -2.53 13.09 -9.30
N TRP A 39 -2.27 12.29 -8.26
CA TRP A 39 -2.42 10.83 -8.29
C TRP A 39 -3.48 10.36 -7.29
N PRO A 40 -4.32 9.36 -7.64
CA PRO A 40 -5.35 8.82 -6.77
C PRO A 40 -4.73 7.95 -5.66
N GLN A 41 -4.11 8.60 -4.68
CA GLN A 41 -3.43 7.96 -3.54
C GLN A 41 -4.08 8.36 -2.20
N ALA A 42 -3.93 7.48 -1.21
CA ALA A 42 -4.27 7.74 0.18
C ALA A 42 -3.19 7.13 1.09
N LEU A 43 -2.77 7.87 2.12
CA LEU A 43 -1.91 7.33 3.17
C LEU A 43 -2.77 6.66 4.26
N CYS A 44 -2.16 5.71 4.95
CA CYS A 44 -2.62 5.36 6.28
C CYS A 44 -2.28 6.48 7.27
N SER A 45 -3.17 6.67 8.25
CA SER A 45 -3.02 7.64 9.35
C SER A 45 -1.88 7.27 10.30
N GLU A 46 -1.49 6.01 10.33
CA GLU A 46 -0.42 5.49 11.17
C GLU A 46 0.92 5.57 10.42
N SER A 47 1.97 5.93 11.15
CA SER A 47 3.36 5.87 10.72
C SER A 47 4.15 4.99 11.66
N PHE A 48 5.13 4.27 11.13
CA PHE A 48 5.99 3.39 11.90
C PHE A 48 7.41 3.93 11.95
N SER A 49 7.98 4.04 13.15
CA SER A 49 9.31 4.60 13.39
C SER A 49 10.19 3.71 14.29
N SER A 50 9.74 2.49 14.57
CA SER A 50 10.44 1.49 15.40
C SER A 50 9.67 0.17 15.39
N GLY A 51 10.33 -0.94 15.70
CA GLY A 51 9.69 -2.23 15.93
C GLY A 51 9.18 -2.93 14.66
N GLN A 52 8.42 -4.01 14.89
CA GLN A 52 7.87 -4.86 13.85
C GLN A 52 6.37 -4.64 13.64
N HIS A 53 5.98 -4.52 12.38
CA HIS A 53 4.60 -4.24 11.97
C HIS A 53 4.20 -5.15 10.82
N TYR A 54 2.91 -5.51 10.81
CA TYR A 54 2.33 -6.34 9.77
C TYR A 54 0.96 -5.81 9.36
N TRP A 55 0.68 -5.82 8.06
CA TRP A 55 -0.66 -5.56 7.53
C TRP A 55 -0.92 -6.30 6.22
N GLU A 56 -2.20 -6.53 5.91
CA GLU A 56 -2.64 -7.19 4.68
C GLU A 56 -3.39 -6.22 3.76
N VAL A 57 -3.19 -6.40 2.47
CA VAL A 57 -3.88 -5.66 1.41
C VAL A 57 -4.55 -6.61 0.43
N ASP A 58 -5.86 -6.45 0.23
CA ASP A 58 -6.58 -7.12 -0.85
C ASP A 58 -6.22 -6.47 -2.21
N VAL A 59 -5.73 -7.31 -3.12
CA VAL A 59 -5.30 -6.99 -4.49
C VAL A 59 -5.97 -7.89 -5.55
N GLY A 60 -6.75 -8.88 -5.13
CA GLY A 60 -7.32 -9.89 -6.03
C GLY A 60 -8.45 -9.37 -6.91
N SER A 61 -9.12 -8.29 -6.50
CA SER A 61 -10.18 -7.64 -7.27
C SER A 61 -9.71 -6.45 -8.11
N THR A 62 -8.43 -6.09 -8.02
CA THR A 62 -7.84 -4.98 -8.79
C THR A 62 -7.15 -5.44 -10.03
N ARG A 63 -7.35 -4.72 -11.13
CA ARG A 63 -6.48 -4.82 -12.29
C ARG A 63 -5.11 -4.22 -12.01
N GLU A 64 -5.10 -3.00 -11.47
CA GLU A 64 -3.89 -2.23 -11.21
C GLU A 64 -3.87 -1.66 -9.79
N CYS A 65 -2.81 -1.92 -9.03
CA CYS A 65 -2.59 -1.30 -7.72
C CYS A 65 -1.12 -1.12 -7.39
N HIS A 66 -0.77 -0.05 -6.68
CA HIS A 66 0.57 0.15 -6.14
C HIS A 66 0.52 0.36 -4.62
N LEU A 67 1.54 -0.10 -3.89
CA LEU A 67 1.72 0.12 -2.46
C LEU A 67 2.89 1.07 -2.21
N GLY A 68 2.71 2.39 -2.34
CA GLY A 68 3.80 3.38 -2.42
C GLY A 68 3.83 4.05 -3.79
N LEU A 69 4.46 5.24 -3.92
CA LEU A 69 4.66 5.94 -5.21
C LEU A 69 5.53 7.22 -5.10
N SER A 70 6.81 7.03 -4.78
CA SER A 70 7.88 8.01 -4.91
C SER A 70 9.26 7.34 -5.02
N ASP A 71 10.24 8.10 -5.48
CA ASP A 71 11.67 7.84 -5.47
C ASP A 71 12.23 7.51 -4.07
N VAL A 72 11.53 7.92 -3.01
CA VAL A 72 11.83 7.58 -1.61
C VAL A 72 10.93 6.50 -1.02
N SER A 73 10.12 5.82 -1.84
CA SER A 73 9.19 4.78 -1.38
C SER A 73 9.56 3.39 -1.92
N TRP A 74 8.99 2.37 -1.29
CA TRP A 74 9.10 0.97 -1.70
C TRP A 74 7.74 0.49 -2.13
N CYS A 75 7.62 0.11 -3.40
CA CYS A 75 6.34 -0.21 -4.00
C CYS A 75 6.29 -1.65 -4.46
N LEU A 76 5.20 -2.34 -4.14
CA LEU A 76 4.73 -3.48 -4.93
C LEU A 76 3.70 -2.97 -5.93
N GLN A 77 3.85 -3.33 -7.19
CA GLN A 77 2.93 -3.02 -8.28
C GLN A 77 2.31 -4.30 -8.82
N LYS A 78 1.02 -4.22 -9.13
CA LYS A 78 0.26 -5.24 -9.85
C LYS A 78 -0.32 -4.61 -11.10
N ASP A 79 -0.17 -5.28 -12.24
CA ASP A 79 -0.87 -4.99 -13.49
C ASP A 79 -1.36 -6.32 -14.08
N ASP A 80 -2.67 -6.55 -14.04
CA ASP A 80 -3.27 -7.87 -14.22
C ASP A 80 -2.56 -8.91 -13.32
N ASP A 81 -2.04 -10.01 -13.87
CA ASP A 81 -1.30 -11.03 -13.11
C ASP A 81 0.22 -10.80 -13.09
N ILE A 82 0.67 -9.64 -13.58
CA ILE A 82 2.09 -9.24 -13.59
C ILE A 82 2.38 -8.46 -12.32
N PHE A 83 3.45 -8.87 -11.61
CA PHE A 83 3.91 -8.21 -10.40
C PHE A 83 5.32 -7.66 -10.61
N SER A 84 5.55 -6.47 -10.06
CA SER A 84 6.88 -5.86 -10.00
C SER A 84 7.06 -5.11 -8.70
N VAL A 85 8.29 -4.81 -8.37
CA VAL A 85 8.62 -3.87 -7.30
C VAL A 85 9.33 -2.63 -7.86
N LEU A 86 9.13 -1.50 -7.20
CA LEU A 86 9.73 -0.22 -7.57
C LEU A 86 10.33 0.44 -6.33
N HIS A 87 11.60 0.84 -6.43
CA HIS A 87 12.28 1.68 -5.44
C HIS A 87 13.36 2.52 -6.14
N GLY A 88 13.53 3.80 -5.78
CA GLY A 88 14.57 4.66 -6.36
C GLY A 88 14.50 4.81 -7.89
N GLY A 89 13.30 4.68 -8.48
CA GLY A 89 13.11 4.71 -9.93
C GLY A 89 13.43 3.39 -10.66
N VAL A 90 13.88 2.36 -9.94
CA VAL A 90 14.21 1.05 -10.52
C VAL A 90 13.03 0.11 -10.40
N VAL A 91 12.52 -0.36 -11.54
CA VAL A 91 11.47 -1.38 -11.60
C VAL A 91 12.09 -2.76 -11.76
N THR A 92 11.72 -3.71 -10.89
CA THR A 92 12.15 -5.12 -10.97
C THR A 92 10.93 -6.01 -11.12
N ALA A 93 10.85 -6.77 -12.21
CA ALA A 93 9.76 -7.74 -12.42
C ALA A 93 9.90 -8.92 -11.45
N LEU A 94 8.78 -9.39 -10.90
CA LEU A 94 8.72 -10.55 -10.02
C LEU A 94 8.19 -11.77 -10.77
N SER A 95 8.80 -12.93 -10.53
CA SER A 95 8.23 -14.22 -10.93
C SER A 95 7.27 -14.70 -9.84
N VAL A 96 5.97 -14.60 -10.09
CA VAL A 96 4.91 -14.99 -9.14
C VAL A 96 4.13 -16.16 -9.73
N PRO A 97 4.44 -17.42 -9.35
CA PRO A 97 3.81 -18.61 -9.95
C PRO A 97 2.29 -18.66 -9.76
N GLN A 98 1.80 -18.13 -8.63
CA GLN A 98 0.39 -18.03 -8.31
C GLN A 98 0.08 -16.60 -7.83
N PRO A 99 -0.63 -15.81 -8.64
CA PRO A 99 -1.04 -14.45 -8.27
C PRO A 99 -1.84 -14.44 -6.95
N PRO A 100 -1.36 -13.71 -5.92
CA PRO A 100 -2.08 -13.61 -4.66
C PRO A 100 -3.33 -12.75 -4.79
N ARG A 101 -4.38 -13.09 -4.04
CA ARG A 101 -5.54 -12.22 -3.79
C ARG A 101 -5.25 -11.22 -2.68
N ARG A 102 -4.39 -11.59 -1.73
CA ARG A 102 -3.95 -10.70 -0.65
C ARG A 102 -2.43 -10.70 -0.54
N VAL A 103 -1.90 -9.50 -0.39
CA VAL A 103 -0.46 -9.28 -0.13
C VAL A 103 -0.30 -8.92 1.34
N GLY A 104 0.56 -9.67 2.02
CA GLY A 104 1.06 -9.31 3.34
C GLY A 104 2.28 -8.40 3.20
N VAL A 105 2.37 -7.39 4.06
CA VAL A 105 3.52 -6.50 4.18
C VAL A 105 4.03 -6.55 5.60
N HIS A 106 5.28 -6.97 5.76
CA HIS A 106 5.98 -6.99 7.03
C HIS A 106 7.09 -5.95 7.02
N LEU A 107 7.10 -5.10 8.04
CA LEU A 107 8.14 -4.12 8.30
C LEU A 107 8.82 -4.50 9.61
N ASP A 108 10.13 -4.71 9.57
CA ASP A 108 10.99 -4.64 10.73
C ASP A 108 11.80 -3.35 10.61
N TRP A 109 11.37 -2.30 11.32
CA TRP A 109 11.99 -0.99 11.20
C TRP A 109 13.40 -0.99 11.78
N ASP A 110 13.60 -1.70 12.90
CA ASP A 110 14.87 -1.75 13.62
C ASP A 110 15.92 -2.56 12.86
N ALA A 111 15.50 -3.67 12.21
CA ALA A 111 16.37 -4.47 11.36
C ALA A 111 16.52 -3.91 9.93
N GLY A 112 15.76 -2.87 9.57
CA GLY A 112 15.80 -2.30 8.23
C GLY A 112 15.24 -3.20 7.14
N LEU A 113 14.22 -4.01 7.45
CA LEU A 113 13.64 -4.99 6.53
C LEU A 113 12.19 -4.62 6.17
N LEU A 114 11.88 -4.58 4.88
CA LEU A 114 10.51 -4.48 4.37
C LEU A 114 10.24 -5.64 3.41
N SER A 115 9.33 -6.53 3.77
CA SER A 115 9.03 -7.75 3.02
C SER A 115 7.57 -7.79 2.54
N PHE A 116 7.40 -8.26 1.31
CA PHE A 116 6.13 -8.54 0.67
C PHE A 116 5.96 -10.05 0.51
N TYR A 117 4.77 -10.55 0.79
CA TYR A 117 4.45 -11.98 0.63
C TYR A 117 3.00 -12.19 0.16
N SER A 118 2.73 -13.36 -0.40
CA SER A 118 1.37 -13.84 -0.62
C SER A 118 0.74 -14.16 0.74
N ALA A 119 -0.25 -13.40 1.18
CA ALA A 119 -0.97 -13.70 2.42
C ALA A 119 -1.91 -14.91 2.29
N ASP A 120 -2.07 -15.44 1.07
CA ASP A 120 -2.88 -16.63 0.81
C ASP A 120 -2.06 -17.92 0.99
N SER A 121 -0.76 -17.89 0.70
CA SER A 121 0.13 -19.07 0.77
C SER A 121 1.35 -18.89 1.68
N MET A 122 1.57 -17.70 2.23
CA MET A 122 2.77 -17.27 2.95
C MET A 122 4.06 -17.31 2.10
N ALA A 123 3.96 -17.47 0.78
CA ALA A 123 5.11 -17.47 -0.11
C ALA A 123 5.74 -16.06 -0.20
N PRO A 124 7.08 -15.93 -0.08
CA PRO A 124 7.74 -14.64 -0.22
C PRO A 124 7.61 -14.12 -1.65
N LEU A 125 7.41 -12.81 -1.80
CA LEU A 125 7.39 -12.13 -3.10
C LEU A 125 8.68 -11.33 -3.30
N HIS A 126 9.02 -10.46 -2.34
CA HIS A 126 10.23 -9.64 -2.39
C HIS A 126 10.56 -9.05 -1.02
N SER A 127 11.83 -8.72 -0.79
CA SER A 127 12.28 -8.02 0.42
C SER A 127 13.29 -6.92 0.08
N PHE A 128 13.09 -5.76 0.69
CA PHE A 128 14.03 -4.65 0.68
C PHE A 128 14.80 -4.59 2.00
N HIS A 129 16.09 -4.31 1.90
CA HIS A 129 16.96 -4.04 3.06
C HIS A 129 17.42 -2.59 2.99
N GLN A 130 17.09 -1.81 4.01
CA GLN A 130 17.41 -0.38 4.06
C GLN A 130 17.52 0.11 5.49
N THR A 131 18.46 1.02 5.75
CA THR A 131 18.44 1.85 6.96
C THR A 131 17.36 2.93 6.85
N PHE A 132 16.25 2.78 7.56
CA PHE A 132 15.18 3.77 7.60
C PHE A 132 15.58 4.95 8.52
N THR A 133 15.46 6.17 8.02
CA THR A 133 15.81 7.40 8.75
C THR A 133 14.60 8.28 9.07
N GLN A 134 13.44 7.93 8.53
CA GLN A 134 12.18 8.63 8.74
C GLN A 134 11.04 7.62 8.98
N PRO A 135 9.94 8.04 9.64
CA PRO A 135 8.78 7.19 9.80
C PRO A 135 8.20 6.75 8.45
N LEU A 136 7.81 5.48 8.36
CA LEU A 136 7.18 4.93 7.16
C LEU A 136 5.66 4.96 7.27
N HIS A 137 5.00 5.47 6.24
CA HIS A 137 3.56 5.44 6.11
C HIS A 137 3.14 4.35 5.13
N PRO A 138 2.34 3.35 5.54
CA PRO A 138 1.67 2.49 4.58
C PRO A 138 0.79 3.33 3.65
N SER A 139 0.77 3.01 2.37
CA SER A 139 -0.05 3.71 1.39
C SER A 139 -0.60 2.76 0.35
N LYS A 140 -1.72 3.15 -0.26
CA LYS A 140 -2.33 2.41 -1.37
C LYS A 140 -2.72 3.37 -2.49
N VAL A 141 -2.40 2.96 -3.71
CA VAL A 141 -2.78 3.64 -4.94
C VAL A 141 -3.60 2.70 -5.79
N VAL A 142 -4.72 3.20 -6.31
CA VAL A 142 -5.70 2.41 -7.07
C VAL A 142 -5.88 3.02 -8.46
N LYS A 143 -5.73 2.21 -9.51
CA LYS A 143 -6.08 2.59 -10.88
C LYS A 143 -7.25 1.73 -11.38
N LYS A 144 -8.36 2.41 -11.71
CA LYS A 144 -9.64 1.91 -12.31
C LYS A 144 -10.37 0.73 -11.63
N LYS A 145 -11.59 1.07 -11.18
CA LYS A 145 -12.77 0.29 -10.72
C LYS A 145 -12.62 -0.68 -9.51
N LYS A 146 -13.60 -0.49 -8.60
CA LYS A 146 -14.01 -1.23 -7.37
C LYS A 146 -13.01 -2.19 -6.73
N ILE A 147 -12.63 -1.86 -5.49
CA ILE A 147 -12.00 -2.80 -4.54
C ILE A 147 -12.80 -2.78 -3.25
N LYS A 148 -12.93 -3.95 -2.62
CA LYS A 148 -13.40 -4.09 -1.24
C LYS A 148 -12.22 -4.42 -0.32
N LYS A 149 -12.21 -3.77 0.86
CA LYS A 149 -11.57 -4.17 2.13
C LYS A 149 -10.03 -4.19 2.19
N LEU A 150 -9.44 -3.18 2.83
CA LEU A 150 -8.14 -3.28 3.52
C LEU A 150 -8.41 -3.86 4.91
N LYS A 151 -7.67 -4.86 5.35
CA LYS A 151 -7.71 -5.33 6.74
C LYS A 151 -6.30 -5.18 7.29
N VAL A 152 -6.04 -4.04 7.94
CA VAL A 152 -4.85 -3.89 8.80
C VAL A 152 -5.09 -4.80 10.01
N LEU A 153 -4.34 -5.89 10.08
CA LEU A 153 -4.37 -6.86 11.18
C LEU A 153 -3.11 -6.65 12.02
N HIS A 154 -3.25 -6.08 13.22
CA HIS A 154 -2.17 -6.07 14.19
C HIS A 154 -2.10 -7.45 14.86
N ARG A 155 -0.94 -8.11 14.80
CA ARG A 155 -0.52 -9.03 15.86
C ARG A 155 0.56 -8.30 16.65
N GLY A 156 0.16 -7.73 17.79
CA GLY A 156 1.13 -7.35 18.80
C GLY A 156 1.64 -8.63 19.48
N SER A 157 2.95 -8.86 19.43
CA SER A 157 3.61 -9.77 20.37
C SER A 157 3.70 -9.07 21.72
N GLY A 158 3.04 -9.64 22.72
CA GLY A 158 3.39 -9.40 24.13
C GLY A 158 4.68 -10.11 24.49
#